data_AF-A0A1X9ZAP5-F1
#
_entry.id   AF-A0A1X9ZAP5-F1
#
_cell.length_a   1.000
_cell.length_b   1.000
_cell.length_c   1.000
_cell.angle_alpha   90.00
_cell.angle_beta   90.00
_cell.angle_gamma   90.00
#
_symmetry.space_group_name_H-M   'P 1'
#
loop_
_entity.id
_entity.type
_entity.pdbx_description
1 polymer ?
#
loop_
_entity_poly.entity_id
_entity_poly.type
_entity_poly.pdbx_seq_one_letter_code
_entity_poly.pdbx_strand_id
1 'polypeptide(L)' 'MNKLFKKIDRIRGSGTAMLDLRPNSPYFHLDGQVFAVHSIGTPGLKCPVVLIIEGEQVEFSIDDIH' A
#
# COMPACT_ATOMS: atom_id res chain seq x y z
N MET A 1 1.87 1.81 21.24
CA MET A 1 2.11 2.83 20.19
C MET A 1 2.10 2.14 18.84
N ASN A 2 1.16 2.56 18.00
CA ASN A 2 0.50 1.82 16.93
C ASN A 2 1.45 1.25 15.85
N LYS A 3 1.41 -0.07 15.66
CA LYS A 3 2.08 -0.79 14.55
C LYS A 3 1.78 -0.15 13.19
N LEU A 4 0.57 0.39 13.03
CA LEU A 4 0.12 1.13 11.84
C LEU A 4 1.02 2.32 11.50
N PHE A 5 1.33 3.17 12.48
CA PHE A 5 2.13 4.38 12.25
C PHE A 5 3.57 4.03 11.90
N LYS A 6 4.16 3.02 12.56
CA LYS A 6 5.50 2.52 12.20
C LYS A 6 5.56 1.96 10.78
N LYS A 7 4.50 1.27 10.35
CA LYS A 7 4.37 0.75 8.98
C LYS A 7 4.27 1.90 7.97
N ILE A 8 3.42 2.88 8.24
CA ILE A 8 3.29 4.08 7.40
C ILE A 8 4.62 4.84 7.31
N ASP A 9 5.30 5.08 8.42
CA ASP A 9 6.63 5.72 8.45
C ASP A 9 7.64 4.93 7.60
N ARG A 10 7.63 3.60 7.70
CA ARG A 10 8.50 2.73 6.91
C ARG A 10 8.23 2.86 5.41
N ILE A 11 6.96 2.83 5.01
CA ILE A 11 6.55 2.96 3.61
C ILE A 11 6.92 4.35 3.08
N ARG A 12 6.70 5.41 3.88
CA ARG A 12 7.11 6.78 3.54
C ARG A 12 8.62 6.91 3.38
N GLY A 13 9.40 6.27 4.26
CA GLY A 13 10.86 6.27 4.20
C GLY A 13 11.42 5.46 3.03
N SER A 14 10.75 4.37 2.65
CA SER A 14 11.15 3.52 1.52
C SER A 14 10.72 4.09 0.16
N GLY A 15 9.59 4.81 0.11
CA GLY A 15 8.97 5.26 -1.14
C GLY A 15 8.32 4.14 -1.97
N THR A 16 8.29 2.92 -1.41
CA THR A 16 7.79 1.71 -2.05
C THR A 16 7.00 0.87 -1.06
N ALA A 17 6.12 0.01 -1.59
CA ALA A 17 5.25 -0.86 -0.83
C ALA A 17 5.03 -2.18 -1.58
N MET A 18 5.00 -3.29 -0.84
CA MET A 18 4.67 -4.60 -1.41
C MET A 18 3.17 -4.83 -1.29
N LEU A 19 2.54 -5.32 -2.36
CA LEU A 19 1.14 -5.75 -2.32
C LEU A 19 1.01 -7.06 -1.52
N ASP A 20 0.02 -7.09 -0.63
CA ASP A 20 -0.39 -8.26 0.17
C ASP A 20 -1.92 -8.38 0.04
N LEU A 21 -2.35 -8.84 -1.14
CA LEU A 21 -3.74 -8.84 -1.57
C LEU A 21 -4.41 -10.18 -1.29
N ARG A 22 -5.70 -10.13 -0.96
CA ARG A 22 -6.51 -11.35 -0.85
C ARG A 22 -6.84 -11.92 -2.24
N PRO A 23 -7.04 -13.24 -2.39
CA PRO A 23 -7.39 -13.90 -3.66
C PRO A 23 -8.64 -13.34 -4.37
N ASN A 24 -9.48 -12.60 -3.67
CA ASN A 24 -10.69 -11.97 -4.22
C ASN A 24 -10.43 -10.55 -4.79
N SER A 25 -9.21 -10.04 -4.73
CA SER A 25 -8.85 -8.72 -5.26
C SER A 25 -8.65 -8.81 -6.79
N PRO A 26 -9.14 -7.83 -7.57
CA PRO A 26 -8.88 -7.77 -9.01
C PRO A 26 -7.38 -7.68 -9.34
N TYR A 27 -6.57 -7.17 -8.42
CA TYR A 27 -5.12 -7.04 -8.55
C TYR A 27 -4.34 -8.20 -7.93
N PHE A 28 -4.99 -9.30 -7.55
CA PHE A 28 -4.32 -10.43 -6.88
C PHE A 28 -3.19 -11.05 -7.73
N HIS A 29 -3.24 -10.90 -9.05
CA HIS A 29 -2.14 -11.32 -9.94
C HIS A 29 -0.83 -10.52 -9.73
N LEU A 30 -0.89 -9.39 -9.03
CA LEU A 30 0.24 -8.54 -8.64
C LEU A 30 0.65 -8.74 -7.18
N ASP A 31 0.01 -9.67 -6.47
CA ASP A 31 0.33 -9.98 -5.08
C ASP A 31 1.82 -10.36 -4.92
N GLY A 32 2.45 -9.87 -3.85
CA GLY A 32 3.88 -10.05 -3.58
C GLY A 32 4.82 -9.18 -4.42
N GLN A 33 4.31 -8.35 -5.34
CA GLN A 33 5.13 -7.39 -6.09
C GLN A 33 5.26 -6.05 -5.36
N VAL A 34 6.35 -5.33 -5.63
CA VAL A 34 6.67 -4.04 -5.01
C VAL A 34 6.43 -2.92 -6.02
N PHE A 35 5.67 -1.92 -5.59
CA PHE A 35 5.34 -0.75 -6.39
C PHE A 35 5.76 0.55 -5.71
N ALA A 36 5.94 1.59 -6.53
CA ALA A 36 6.23 2.94 -6.04
C ALA A 36 4.98 3.53 -5.40
N VAL A 37 5.17 4.12 -4.22
CA VAL A 37 4.10 4.79 -3.48
C VAL A 37 3.99 6.21 -4.02
N HIS A 38 2.82 6.54 -4.57
CA HIS A 38 2.52 7.90 -5.02
C HIS A 38 2.14 8.79 -3.84
N SER A 39 1.20 8.32 -3.01
CA SER A 39 0.74 9.07 -1.84
C SER A 39 0.19 8.15 -0.76
N ILE A 40 0.18 8.63 0.48
CA ILE A 40 -0.43 7.94 1.61
C ILE A 40 -1.38 8.92 2.29
N GLY A 41 -2.64 8.52 2.39
CA GLY A 41 -3.69 9.30 3.02
C GLY A 41 -3.51 9.43 4.53
N THR A 42 -4.51 10.01 5.18
CA THR A 42 -4.45 10.28 6.62
C THR A 42 -4.41 8.97 7.40
N PRO A 43 -3.44 8.80 8.33
CA PRO A 43 -3.38 7.65 9.22
C PRO A 43 -4.68 7.54 10.04
N GLY A 44 -5.41 6.45 9.86
CA GLY A 44 -6.72 6.21 10.46
C GLY A 44 -7.16 4.76 10.29
N LEU A 45 -8.47 4.52 10.32
CA LEU A 45 -9.07 3.16 10.29
C LEU A 45 -8.83 2.38 8.99
N LYS A 46 -8.57 3.05 7.86
CA LYS A 46 -8.38 2.43 6.53
C LYS A 46 -7.33 3.13 5.68
N CYS A 47 -6.30 3.72 6.31
CA CYS A 47 -5.32 4.62 5.68
C CYS A 47 -5.04 4.26 4.20
N PRO A 48 -5.52 5.05 3.22
CA PRO A 48 -5.40 4.69 1.82
C PRO A 48 -3.96 4.91 1.35
N VAL A 49 -3.46 4.00 0.53
CA VAL A 49 -2.12 4.03 -0.07
C VAL A 49 -2.31 3.99 -1.58
N VAL A 50 -1.86 5.04 -2.26
CA VAL A 50 -1.91 5.11 -3.72
C VAL A 50 -0.58 4.60 -4.27
N LEU A 51 -0.62 3.54 -5.06
CA LEU A 51 0.52 2.96 -5.75
C LEU A 51 0.49 3.30 -7.23
N ILE A 52 1.67 3.36 -7.85
CA ILE A 52 1.81 3.49 -9.30
C ILE A 52 1.97 2.08 -9.88
N ILE A 53 0.94 1.60 -10.59
CA ILE A 53 0.92 0.31 -11.27
C ILE A 53 0.78 0.58 -12.76
N GLU A 54 1.76 0.15 -13.56
CA GLU A 54 1.78 0.36 -15.02
C GLU A 54 1.61 1.83 -15.47
N GLY A 55 1.97 2.79 -14.62
CA GLY A 55 1.81 4.22 -14.87
C GLY A 55 0.45 4.79 -14.43
N GLU A 56 -0.47 3.95 -13.97
CA GLU A 56 -1.74 4.34 -13.38
C GLU A 56 -1.67 4.43 -11.86
N GLN A 57 -2.49 5.32 -11.28
CA GLN A 57 -2.62 5.47 -9.84
C GLN A 57 -3.73 4.57 -9.32
N VAL A 58 -3.37 3.59 -8.50
CA VAL A 58 -4.31 2.62 -7.93
C VAL A 58 -4.32 2.77 -6.42
N GLU A 59 -5.52 2.91 -5.84
CA GLU A 59 -5.70 3.05 -4.40
C GLU A 59 -5.87 1.67 -3.73
N PHE A 60 -5.10 1.45 -2.67
CA PHE A 60 -5.14 0.25 -1.81
C PHE A 60 -5.32 0.64 -0.35
N SER A 61 -5.77 -0.29 0.49
CA SER A 61 -5.71 -0.10 1.94
C SER A 61 -4.31 -0.40 2.44
N ILE A 62 -3.88 0.26 3.52
CA ILE A 62 -2.67 -0.12 4.28
C ILE A 62 -2.67 -1.59 4.77
N ASP A 63 -3.85 -2.21 4.86
CA ASP A 63 -4.01 -3.63 5.18
C ASP A 63 -3.66 -4.55 4.02
N ASP A 64 -3.73 -4.05 2.78
CA ASP A 64 -3.43 -4.75 1.53
C ASP A 64 -1.96 -4.54 1.09
N ILE A 65 -1.15 -3.97 1.99
CA ILE A 65 0.24 -3.58 1.77
C ILE A 65 1.08 -4.25 2.84
N HIS A 66 2.33 -4.64 2.59
CA HIS A 66 3.26 -5.14 3.61
C HIS A 66 4.29 -4.09 4.04
#